data_AF-A0A927CZZ0-F1
#
_entry.id   AF-A0A927CZZ0-F1
#
_cell.length_a   1.000
_cell.length_b   1.000
_cell.length_c   1.000
_cell.angle_alpha   90.00
_cell.angle_beta   90.00
_cell.angle_gamma   90.00
#
_symmetry.space_group_name_H-M   'P 1'
#
loop_
_entity.id
_entity.type
_entity.pdbx_description
1 polymer ?
#
loop_
_entity_poly.entity_id
_entity_poly.type
_entity_poly.pdbx_seq_one_letter_code
_entity_poly.pdbx_strand_id
1 'polypeptide(L)' 'MTVIHTLIQAIEGEKLPALLLDDLVFEENCRSIAEKVNGKTIRIATKSMRSVELLKQIENSHQAYHGLCAIQRVRQYF' A
#
# COMPACT_ATOMS: atom_id res chain seq x y z
N MET A 1 21.42 12.75 -4.22
CA MET A 1 20.90 12.63 -2.85
C MET A 1 20.29 11.24 -2.70
N THR A 2 20.63 10.51 -1.64
CA THR A 2 20.09 9.17 -1.38
C THR A 2 18.69 9.26 -0.78
N VAL A 3 17.77 8.37 -1.17
CA VAL A 3 16.36 8.30 -0.71
C VAL A 3 16.21 8.45 0.82
N ILE A 4 17.15 7.86 1.57
CA ILE A 4 17.20 7.93 3.03
C ILE A 4 17.31 9.37 3.55
N HIS A 5 18.10 10.25 2.91
CA HIS A 5 18.23 11.64 3.35
C HIS A 5 16.91 12.41 3.17
N THR A 6 16.20 12.19 2.06
CA THR A 6 14.89 12.82 1.82
C THR A 6 13.85 12.34 2.84
N LEU A 7 13.86 11.05 3.16
CA LEU A 7 12.95 10.47 4.16
C LEU A 7 13.23 10.98 5.58
N ILE A 8 14.51 11.19 5.94
CA ILE A 8 14.88 11.77 7.24
C ILE A 8 14.43 13.23 7.33
N GLN A 9 14.58 14.00 6.25
CA GLN A 9 14.06 15.38 6.19
C GLN A 9 12.54 15.42 6.33
N ALA A 10 11.83 14.45 5.74
CA ALA A 10 10.36 14.38 5.79
C ALA A 10 9.80 14.12 7.20
N ILE A 11 10.62 13.67 8.16
CA ILE A 11 10.22 13.47 9.56
C ILE A 11 10.81 14.50 10.52
N GLU A 12 11.52 15.52 10.02
CA GLU A 12 12.00 16.61 10.87
C GLU A 12 10.81 17.36 11.47
N GLY A 13 10.72 17.35 12.81
CA GLY A 13 9.62 18.00 13.54
C GLY A 13 8.42 17.10 13.85
N GLU A 14 8.40 15.87 13.33
CA GLU A 14 7.34 14.91 13.62
C GLU A 14 7.56 14.15 14.94
N LYS A 15 6.46 13.71 15.55
CA LYS A 15 6.53 12.86 16.75
C LYS A 15 6.93 11.44 16.35
N LEU A 16 7.98 10.92 17.01
CA LEU A 16 8.48 9.57 16.78
C LEU A 16 7.90 8.57 17.80
N PRO A 17 7.70 7.29 17.43
CA PRO A 17 8.04 6.67 16.13
C PRO A 17 7.05 7.05 15.03
N ALA A 18 7.57 7.34 13.84
CA ALA A 18 6.79 7.63 12.64
C ALA A 18 6.96 6.51 11.61
N LEU A 19 5.89 6.26 10.83
CA LEU A 19 5.93 5.38 9.66
C LEU A 19 5.99 6.25 8.41
N LEU A 20 6.97 5.97 7.55
CA LEU A 20 7.14 6.68 6.28
C LEU A 20 6.72 5.79 5.12
N LEU A 21 6.07 6.41 4.13
CA LEU A 21 5.80 5.82 2.83
C LEU A 21 6.55 6.62 1.78
N ASP A 22 7.25 5.92 0.88
CA ASP A 22 7.78 6.52 -0.34
C ASP A 22 6.72 6.41 -1.42
N ASP A 23 6.05 7.53 -1.72
CA ASP A 23 4.91 7.58 -2.63
C ASP A 23 5.29 7.15 -4.07
N LEU A 24 6.49 7.52 -4.53
CA LEU A 24 6.93 7.18 -5.89
C LEU A 24 7.16 5.67 -6.03
N VAL A 25 7.82 5.07 -5.04
CA VAL A 25 8.03 3.61 -5.00
C VAL A 25 6.70 2.88 -4.82
N PHE A 26 5.79 3.44 -4.03
CA PHE A 26 4.45 2.88 -3.81
C PHE A 26 3.63 2.84 -5.12
N GLU A 27 3.59 3.94 -5.86
CA GLU A 27 2.90 4.03 -7.15
C GLU A 27 3.47 3.04 -8.18
N GLU A 28 4.79 2.97 -8.29
CA GLU A 28 5.45 2.06 -9.22
C GLU A 28 5.18 0.59 -8.88
N ASN A 29 5.15 0.25 -7.59
CA ASN A 29 4.73 -1.08 -7.15
C ASN A 29 3.29 -1.39 -7.58
N CYS A 30 2.36 -0.45 -7.41
CA CYS A 30 0.97 -0.63 -7.80
C CYS A 30 0.85 -0.85 -9.32
N ARG A 31 1.58 -0.07 -10.12
CA ARG A 31 1.64 -0.21 -11.59
C ARG A 31 2.21 -1.58 -11.99
N SER A 32 3.38 -1.95 -11.45
CA SER A 32 4.05 -3.21 -11.78
C SER A 32 3.21 -4.44 -11.44
N ILE A 33 2.47 -4.41 -10.32
CA ILE A 33 1.54 -5.49 -9.95
C ILE A 33 0.37 -5.56 -10.95
N ALA A 34 -0.18 -4.41 -11.33
CA ALA A 34 -1.29 -4.35 -12.28
C ALA A 34 -0.88 -4.81 -13.68
N GLU A 35 0.30 -4.47 -14.17
CA GLU A 35 0.78 -4.92 -15.50
C GLU A 35 0.96 -6.43 -15.58
N LYS A 36 1.25 -7.08 -14.45
CA LYS A 36 1.40 -8.54 -14.35
C LYS A 36 0.06 -9.27 -14.32
N VAL A 37 -1.06 -8.55 -14.21
CA VAL A 37 -2.38 -9.16 -14.15
C VAL A 37 -2.87 -9.45 -15.56
N ASN A 38 -2.75 -10.71 -15.98
CA ASN A 38 -3.10 -11.18 -17.31
C ASN A 38 -4.63 -11.21 -17.53
N GLY A 39 -5.27 -10.04 -17.59
CA GLY A 39 -6.71 -9.85 -17.79
C GLY A 39 -7.59 -10.16 -16.58
N LYS A 40 -7.02 -10.45 -15.41
CA LYS A 40 -7.77 -10.70 -14.16
C LYS A 40 -7.95 -9.43 -13.35
N THR A 41 -8.91 -9.43 -12.43
CA THR A 41 -9.05 -8.37 -11.42
C THR A 41 -8.26 -8.69 -10.15
N ILE A 42 -7.74 -7.68 -9.48
CA ILE A 42 -7.02 -7.74 -8.22
C ILE A 42 -7.95 -7.26 -7.10
N ARG A 43 -8.11 -8.07 -6.05
CA ARG A 43 -8.75 -7.64 -4.80
C ARG A 43 -7.68 -7.35 -3.75
N ILE A 44 -7.72 -6.17 -3.16
CA ILE A 44 -6.68 -5.74 -2.21
C ILE A 44 -6.94 -6.38 -0.85
N ALA A 45 -5.98 -7.14 -0.32
CA ALA A 45 -6.09 -7.68 1.03
C ALA A 45 -5.83 -6.59 2.09
N THR A 46 -6.84 -6.20 2.84
CA THR A 46 -6.75 -5.05 3.78
C THR A 46 -6.02 -5.37 5.09
N LYS A 47 -5.66 -6.64 5.30
CA LYS A 47 -5.03 -7.12 6.55
C LYS A 47 -3.68 -6.48 6.86
N SER A 48 -2.91 -6.11 5.83
CA SER A 48 -1.56 -5.54 5.93
C SER A 48 -1.51 -4.02 5.79
N MET A 49 -2.60 -3.39 5.34
CA MET A 49 -2.65 -1.96 5.06
C MET A 49 -4.02 -1.43 5.48
N ARG A 50 -4.05 -0.81 6.66
CA ARG A 50 -5.27 -0.31 7.31
C ARG A 50 -5.47 1.20 7.14
N SER A 51 -4.83 1.80 6.13
CA SER A 51 -5.09 3.18 5.73
C SER A 51 -6.13 3.19 4.61
N VAL A 52 -7.25 3.86 4.85
CA VAL A 52 -8.33 3.99 3.86
C VAL A 52 -7.84 4.81 2.67
N GLU A 53 -7.04 5.84 2.92
CA GLU A 53 -6.46 6.73 1.91
C GLU A 53 -5.57 5.94 0.95
N LEU A 54 -4.64 5.12 1.47
CA LEU A 54 -3.77 4.30 0.64
C LEU A 54 -4.55 3.24 -0.15
N LEU A 55 -5.57 2.62 0.45
CA LEU A 55 -6.41 1.66 -0.24
C LEU A 55 -7.15 2.30 -1.41
N LYS A 56 -7.68 3.51 -1.24
CA LYS A 56 -8.31 4.29 -2.30
C LYS A 56 -7.31 4.68 -3.39
N GLN A 57 -6.08 5.05 -3.02
CA GLN A 57 -5.04 5.34 -4.01
C GLN A 57 -4.75 4.14 -4.91
N ILE A 58 -4.61 2.94 -4.34
CA ILE A 58 -4.39 1.71 -5.10
C ILE A 58 -5.59 1.39 -6.00
N GLU A 59 -6.81 1.48 -5.47
CA GLU A 59 -8.02 1.24 -6.27
C GLU A 59 -8.11 2.18 -7.48
N ASN A 60 -7.68 3.43 -7.31
CA ASN A 60 -7.66 4.42 -8.38
C ASN A 60 -6.41 4.35 -9.28
N SER A 61 -5.36 3.60 -8.90
CA SER A 61 -4.11 3.59 -9.66
C SER A 61 -4.21 2.80 -10.97
N HIS A 62 -5.11 1.82 -11.04
CA HIS A 62 -5.30 1.01 -12.24
C HIS A 62 -6.65 0.29 -12.23
N GLN A 63 -7.32 0.18 -13.39
CA GLN A 63 -8.62 -0.49 -13.56
C GLN A 63 -8.66 -1.97 -13.12
N ALA A 64 -7.49 -2.59 -12.98
CA ALA A 64 -7.39 -3.98 -12.55
C ALA A 64 -7.70 -4.14 -11.06
N TYR A 65 -7.48 -3.10 -10.24
CA TYR A 65 -7.85 -3.12 -8.83
C TYR A 65 -9.36 -2.96 -8.70
N HIS A 66 -10.02 -4.00 -8.22
CA HIS A 66 -11.47 -4.03 -8.11
C HIS A 66 -11.90 -4.77 -6.84
N GLY A 67 -12.19 -3.98 -5.81
CA GLY A 67 -12.70 -4.46 -4.52
C GLY A 67 -11.63 -4.82 -3.50
N LEU A 68 -12.10 -5.01 -2.27
CA LEU A 68 -11.28 -5.26 -1.10
C LEU A 68 -11.55 -6.68 -0.55
N CYS A 69 -10.52 -7.27 0.04
CA CYS A 69 -10.61 -8.54 0.76
C CYS A 69 -10.26 -8.31 2.24
N ALA A 70 -11.30 -8.25 3.08
CA ALA A 70 -11.16 -8.19 4.52
C ALA A 70 -10.93 -9.61 5.08
N ILE A 71 -9.68 -9.96 5.35
CA ILE A 71 -9.32 -11.23 5.98
C ILE A 71 -8.86 -10.94 7.40
N GLN A 72 -9.66 -11.35 8.38
CA GLN A 72 -9.27 -11.38 9.78
C GLN A 72 -8.80 -12.80 10.12
N ARG A 73 -7.66 -12.95 10.81
CA ARG A 73 -7.24 -14.26 11.34
C ARG A 73 -8.30 -14.70 12.35
N VAL A 74 -9.12 -15.68 12.00
CA VAL A 74 -9.93 -16.41 12.99
C VAL A 74 -8.98 -17.41 13.64
N ARG A 75 -8.59 -17.17 14.90
CA ARG A 75 -7.83 -18.18 15.66
C ARG A 75 -8.77 -19.35 15.93
N GLN A 76 -8.66 -20.42 15.15
CA GLN A 76 -9.20 -21.72 15.56
C GLN A 76 -8.28 -22.25 16.67
N TYR A 77 -8.74 -22.17 17.92
CA TYR A 77 -8.19 -22.96 19.01
C TYR A 77 -8.82 -24.35 18.87
N PHE A 78 -8.00 -25.34 18.51
CA PHE A 78 -8.30 -26.75 18.68
C PHE A 78 -7.83 -27.19 20.07
#